data_AF-A0A382JVF6-F1
#
_entry.id   AF-A0A382JVF6-F1
#
_cell.length_a   1.000
_cell.length_b   1.000
_cell.length_c   1.000
_cell.angle_alpha   90.00
_cell.angle_beta   90.00
_cell.angle_gamma   90.00
#
_symmetry.space_group_name_H-M   'P 1'
#
loop_
_entity.id
_entity.type
_entity.pdbx_description
1 polymer ?
#
loop_
_entity_poly.entity_id
_entity_poly.type
_entity_poly.pdbx_seq_one_letter_code
_entity_poly.pdbx_strand_id
1 'polypeptide(L)' 'WFEMYIKVDGKNVVTKVNGKTIVEWTQPDDWKAGGSFERILGQGTFALQGHDPGSTVLFRNLRVKRLP' A
#
# COMPACT_ATOMS: atom_id res chain seq x y z
N TRP A 1 -5.59 -11.73 14.15
CA TRP A 1 -4.47 -11.50 13.23
C TRP A 1 -4.94 -11.78 11.81
N PHE A 2 -4.57 -10.94 10.85
CA PHE A 2 -4.78 -11.19 9.43
C PHE A 2 -3.47 -10.96 8.68
N GLU A 3 -3.34 -11.56 7.50
CA GLU A 3 -2.23 -11.27 6.61
C GLU A 3 -2.62 -10.12 5.68
N MET A 4 -1.84 -9.05 5.70
CA MET A 4 -1.88 -8.00 4.68
C MET A 4 -0.73 -8.24 3.71
N TYR A 5 -1.03 -8.38 2.43
CA TYR A 5 -0.04 -8.43 1.36
C TYR A 5 -0.22 -7.21 0.47
N ILE A 6 0.87 -6.48 0.23
CA ILE A 6 0.91 -5.32 -0.66
C ILE A 6 2.03 -5.57 -1.69
N LYS A 7 1.68 -5.55 -2.97
CA LYS A 7 2.65 -5.57 -4.08
C LYS A 7 2.52 -4.28 -4.87
N VAL A 8 3.65 -3.61 -5.08
CA VAL A 8 3.80 -2.51 -6.02
C VAL A 8 4.80 -2.96 -7.06
N ASP A 9 4.39 -2.99 -8.33
CA ASP A 9 5.19 -3.46 -9.46
C ASP A 9 5.01 -2.49 -10.63
N GLY A 10 5.99 -1.60 -10.81
CA GLY A 10 5.84 -0.44 -11.68
C GLY A 10 4.63 0.40 -11.30
N LYS A 11 3.62 0.43 -12.18
CA LYS A 11 2.36 1.19 -11.99
C LYS A 11 1.21 0.36 -11.41
N ASN A 12 1.39 -0.96 -11.24
CA ASN A 12 0.35 -1.85 -10.74
C ASN A 12 0.50 -2.05 -9.22
N VAL A 13 -0.59 -1.88 -8.50
CA VAL A 13 -0.70 -2.07 -7.05
C VAL A 13 -1.76 -3.11 -6.77
N VAL A 14 -1.37 -4.16 -6.05
CA VAL A 14 -2.27 -5.22 -5.59
C VAL A 14 -2.23 -5.29 -4.07
N THR A 15 -3.40 -5.27 -3.44
CA THR A 15 -3.55 -5.54 -2.01
C THR A 15 -4.42 -6.77 -1.77
N LYS A 16 -4.00 -7.58 -0.79
CA LYS A 16 -4.71 -8.79 -0.39
C LYS A 16 -4.87 -8.83 1.12
N VAL A 17 -6.03 -9.33 1.56
CA VAL A 17 -6.29 -9.67 2.96
C VAL A 17 -6.54 -11.16 3.03
N ASN A 18 -5.74 -11.88 3.83
CA ASN A 18 -5.81 -13.33 3.97
C ASN A 18 -5.78 -14.05 2.60
N GLY A 19 -4.85 -13.66 1.73
CA GLY A 19 -4.66 -14.24 0.39
C GLY A 19 -5.68 -13.82 -0.67
N LYS A 20 -6.82 -13.21 -0.30
CA LYS A 20 -7.84 -12.72 -1.24
C LYS A 20 -7.51 -11.31 -1.72
N THR A 21 -7.44 -11.10 -3.03
CA THR A 21 -7.33 -9.75 -3.63
C THR A 21 -8.54 -8.91 -3.25
N ILE A 22 -8.28 -7.76 -2.63
CA ILE A 22 -9.31 -6.78 -2.25
C ILE A 22 -9.26 -5.55 -3.16
N VAL A 23 -8.06 -5.18 -3.64
CA VAL A 23 -7.86 -4.10 -4.62
C VAL A 23 -6.76 -4.51 -5.57
N GLU A 24 -6.99 -4.26 -6.85
CA GLU A 24 -5.98 -4.26 -7.89
C GLU A 24 -6.20 -3.00 -8.73
N TRP A 25 -5.17 -2.16 -8.82
CA TRP A 25 -5.25 -0.89 -9.52
C TRP A 25 -3.94 -0.62 -10.25
N THR A 26 -4.06 -0.14 -11.48
CA THR A 26 -2.92 0.30 -12.29
C THR A 26 -3.06 1.80 -12.51
N GLN A 27 -2.03 2.57 -12.18
CA GLN A 27 -2.02 4.01 -12.46
C GLN A 27 -2.08 4.24 -13.98
N PRO A 28 -3.08 5.00 -14.48
CA PRO A 28 -3.16 5.39 -15.89
C PRO A 28 -1.93 6.18 -16.33
N ASP A 29 -1.61 6.12 -17.63
CA ASP A 29 -0.44 6.83 -18.18
C ASP A 29 -0.59 8.35 -18.16
N ASP A 30 -1.83 8.84 -18.25
CA ASP A 30 -2.18 10.27 -18.21
C ASP A 30 -2.60 10.75 -16.80
N TRP A 31 -2.34 9.94 -15.76
CA TRP A 31 -2.68 10.29 -14.39
C TRP A 31 -1.96 11.55 -13.94
N LYS A 32 -2.70 12.49 -13.34
CA LYS A 32 -2.18 13.78 -12.87
C LYS A 32 -2.31 13.88 -11.36
N ALA A 33 -1.30 14.46 -10.73
CA ALA A 33 -1.37 14.85 -9.32
C ALA A 33 -2.55 15.80 -9.10
N GLY A 34 -3.32 15.57 -8.03
CA GLY A 34 -4.39 16.47 -7.62
C GLY A 34 -3.86 17.61 -6.76
N GLY A 35 -4.62 18.71 -6.65
CA GLY A 35 -4.16 19.91 -5.94
C GLY A 35 -3.85 19.70 -4.44
N SER A 36 -4.62 18.87 -3.75
CA SER A 36 -4.43 18.60 -2.32
C SER A 36 -3.59 17.35 -2.02
N PHE A 37 -3.30 16.51 -3.02
CA PHE A 37 -2.53 15.28 -2.86
C PHE A 37 -1.77 14.91 -4.13
N GLU A 38 -0.44 14.94 -4.06
CA GLU A 38 0.48 14.50 -5.12
C GLU A 38 0.57 12.96 -5.20
N ARG A 39 -0.55 12.26 -5.39
CA ARG A 39 -0.59 10.79 -5.46
C ARG A 39 -0.25 10.31 -6.87
N ILE A 40 1.03 10.40 -7.20
CA ILE A 40 1.66 9.73 -8.36
C ILE A 40 2.58 8.64 -7.81
N LEU A 41 2.45 7.41 -8.31
CA LEU A 41 3.30 6.30 -7.93
C LEU A 41 4.77 6.57 -8.30
N GLY A 42 5.65 6.22 -7.36
CA GLY A 42 7.09 6.39 -7.47
C GLY A 42 7.80 5.52 -6.43
N GLN A 43 8.88 6.04 -5.86
CA GLN A 43 9.65 5.37 -4.80
C GLN A 43 9.51 6.09 -3.45
N GLY A 44 9.63 5.35 -2.35
CA GLY A 44 9.51 5.93 -1.01
C GLY A 44 9.71 4.91 0.12
N THR A 45 9.35 5.33 1.32
CA THR A 45 9.40 4.51 2.54
C THR A 45 8.06 3.86 2.84
N PHE A 46 8.07 2.84 3.69
CA PHE A 46 6.85 2.27 4.27
C PHE A 46 6.55 2.95 5.60
N ALA A 47 5.28 3.20 5.88
CA ALA A 47 4.81 3.72 7.16
C ALA A 47 3.68 2.85 7.70
N LEU A 48 3.66 2.65 9.01
CA LEU A 48 2.56 2.03 9.74
C LEU A 48 1.87 3.13 10.53
N GLN A 49 0.59 3.35 10.26
CA GLN A 49 -0.17 4.42 10.90
C GLN A 49 -0.82 3.92 12.20
N GLY A 50 -0.67 4.69 13.28
CA GLY A 50 -1.50 4.62 14.48
C GLY A 50 -2.27 5.93 14.60
N HIS A 51 -3.49 5.98 14.05
CA HIS A 51 -4.19 7.24 13.83
C HIS A 51 -5.19 7.58 14.95
N ASP A 52 -6.02 6.62 15.33
CA ASP A 52 -7.22 6.91 16.11
C ASP A 52 -6.94 6.86 17.63
N PRO A 53 -7.26 7.94 18.39
CA PRO A 53 -7.10 7.96 19.84
C PRO A 53 -7.84 6.79 20.52
N GLY A 54 -7.19 6.18 21.51
CA GLY A 54 -7.76 5.04 22.24
C GLY A 54 -7.75 3.71 21.48
N SER A 55 -7.38 3.69 20.20
CA SER A 55 -7.23 2.45 19.43
C SER A 55 -5.83 1.86 19.59
N THR A 56 -5.75 0.52 19.62
CA THR A 56 -4.49 -0.22 19.61
C THR A 56 -4.42 -1.11 18.37
N VAL A 57 -3.35 -0.96 17.60
CA VAL A 57 -3.01 -1.85 16.48
C VAL A 57 -1.69 -2.56 16.76
N LEU A 58 -1.65 -3.87 16.52
CA LEU A 58 -0.47 -4.70 16.75
C LEU A 58 0.01 -5.28 15.42
N PHE A 59 1.31 -5.22 15.18
CA PHE A 59 1.96 -5.76 13.98
C PHE A 59 2.95 -6.86 14.35
N ARG A 60 3.08 -7.87 13.49
CA ARG A 60 4.13 -8.89 13.59
C ARG A 60 4.47 -9.41 12.20
N ASN A 61 5.64 -10.04 12.05
CA ASN A 61 6.11 -10.63 10.79
C ASN A 61 6.16 -9.65 9.60
N LEU A 62 6.57 -8.41 9.85
CA LEU A 62 6.79 -7.42 8.79
C LEU A 62 7.99 -7.86 7.94
N ARG A 63 7.74 -8.11 6.65
CA ARG A 63 8.74 -8.57 5.69
C ARG A 63 8.61 -7.77 4.42
N VAL A 64 9.75 -7.48 3.80
CA VAL A 64 9.81 -6.79 2.51
C VAL A 64 10.69 -7.58 1.57
N LYS A 65 10.26 -7.69 0.32
CA LYS A 65 11.09 -8.14 -0.79
C LYS A 65 11.05 -7.04 -1.84
N ARG A 66 12.21 -6.49 -2.17
CA ARG A 66 12.33 -5.50 -3.25
C ARG A 66 11.99 -6.18 -4.59
N LEU A 67 11.34 -5.42 -5.47
CA LEU A 67 10.95 -5.85 -6.80
C LEU A 67 11.32 -4.79 -7.82
N PRO A 68 11.67 -5.24 -9.03
CA PRO A 68 12.85 -6.09 -9.21
C PRO A 68 14.09 -5.46 -8.54
#